data_AF-A0A2P4XA18-F1
#
_entry.id   AF-A0A2P4XA18-F1
#
_cell.length_a   1.000
_cell.length_b   1.000
_cell.length_c   1.000
_cell.angle_alpha   90.00
_cell.angle_beta   90.00
_cell.angle_gamma   90.00
#
_symmetry.space_group_name_H-M   'P 1'
#
loop_
_entity.id
_entity.type
_entity.pdbx_description
1 polymer ?
#
loop_
_entity_poly.entity_id
_entity_poly.type
_entity_poly.pdbx_seq_one_letter_code
_entity_poly.pdbx_strand_id
1 'polypeptide(L)'
;MHYNALGRCNLIKEIRTVTIANRMESLGIERPTSNYLVYQESTTGRKYLLNKPKQCALSELARRCIPSTFVEMVRGQTAHGYHPNKSLVPEVLAKLGTGYQHLDNLLMIGREGGSVYLKKTPPRQQLCPPNHGSGSDRVNILRKKIRKEQDACLVLDDDLTRNNHQHVRRCGQGGNNASISGRVIQDLSYPEGDSINDCTDHGSVIKPEYSHCDEVATEILRARREHPHAKVEITALAVHFFLVLNAALVGSNNYS
;
A
#
# COMPACT_ATOMS: atom_id res chain seq x y z
N MET A 1 2.30 12.89 -12.18
CA MET A 1 2.36 11.41 -12.10
C MET A 1 3.00 10.95 -13.40
N HIS A 2 4.30 10.67 -13.37
CA HIS A 2 5.13 10.44 -14.55
C HIS A 2 4.55 9.37 -15.49
N TYR A 3 4.60 9.60 -16.81
CA TYR A 3 4.29 8.58 -17.82
C TYR A 3 5.10 7.29 -17.60
N ASN A 4 6.38 7.43 -17.20
CA ASN A 4 7.25 6.29 -16.88
C ASN A 4 6.82 5.56 -15.59
N ALA A 5 6.36 6.28 -14.56
CA ALA A 5 5.92 5.65 -13.32
C ALA A 5 4.58 4.91 -13.51
N LEU A 6 3.66 5.50 -14.26
CA LEU A 6 2.39 4.88 -14.63
C LEU A 6 2.61 3.66 -15.54
N GLY A 7 3.45 3.80 -16.57
CA GLY A 7 3.83 2.70 -17.46
C GLY A 7 4.47 1.54 -16.71
N ARG A 8 5.42 1.82 -15.80
CA ARG A 8 6.04 0.80 -14.94
C ARG A 8 5.01 0.14 -14.01
N CYS A 9 4.11 0.92 -13.41
CA CYS A 9 3.05 0.39 -12.56
C CYS A 9 2.12 -0.56 -13.33
N ASN A 10 1.72 -0.17 -14.54
CA ASN A 10 0.89 -1.01 -15.41
C ASN A 10 1.63 -2.28 -15.83
N LEU A 11 2.88 -2.19 -16.26
CA LEU A 11 3.70 -3.33 -16.64
C LEU A 11 3.87 -4.32 -15.48
N ILE A 12 4.19 -3.84 -14.27
CA ILE A 12 4.30 -4.70 -13.08
C ILE A 12 2.95 -5.37 -12.78
N LYS A 13 1.84 -4.65 -12.93
CA LYS A 13 0.49 -5.20 -12.74
C LYS A 13 0.19 -6.31 -13.75
N GLU A 14 0.54 -6.10 -15.02
CA GLU A 14 0.36 -7.08 -16.10
C GLU A 14 1.22 -8.32 -15.88
N ILE A 15 2.53 -8.16 -15.64
CA ILE A 15 3.46 -9.25 -15.33
C ILE A 15 2.91 -10.07 -14.16
N ARG A 16 2.56 -9.41 -13.05
CA ARG A 16 1.98 -10.07 -11.88
C ARG A 16 0.73 -10.88 -12.23
N THR A 17 -0.17 -10.30 -13.02
CA THR A 17 -1.42 -10.96 -13.42
C THR A 17 -1.14 -12.23 -14.21
N VAL A 18 -0.20 -12.17 -15.16
CA VAL A 18 0.23 -13.33 -15.96
C VAL A 18 0.94 -14.36 -15.09
N THR A 19 1.86 -13.96 -14.22
CA THR A 19 2.59 -14.87 -13.32
C THR A 19 1.63 -15.64 -12.42
N ILE A 20 0.66 -14.95 -11.80
CA ILE A 20 -0.37 -15.58 -10.96
C ILE A 20 -1.21 -16.55 -11.79
N ALA A 21 -1.64 -16.14 -12.98
CA ALA A 21 -2.48 -16.98 -13.85
C ALA A 21 -1.78 -18.26 -14.32
N ASN A 22 -0.49 -18.15 -14.70
CA ASN A 22 0.33 -19.29 -15.08
C ASN A 22 0.57 -20.22 -13.89
N ARG A 23 0.76 -19.67 -12.69
CA ARG A 23 0.94 -20.48 -11.48
C ARG A 23 -0.35 -21.21 -11.11
N MET A 24 -1.50 -20.55 -11.19
CA MET A 24 -2.81 -21.19 -11.00
C MET A 24 -2.98 -22.38 -11.95
N GLU A 25 -2.70 -22.18 -13.23
CA GLU A 25 -2.79 -23.23 -14.25
C GLU A 25 -1.84 -24.42 -13.95
N SER A 26 -0.59 -24.15 -13.59
CA SER A 26 0.38 -25.20 -13.22
C SER A 26 -0.04 -26.03 -12.01
N LEU A 27 -0.92 -25.48 -11.16
CA LEU A 27 -1.45 -26.14 -9.97
C LEU A 27 -2.88 -26.66 -10.16
N GLY A 28 -3.43 -26.57 -11.38
CA GLY A 28 -4.81 -26.99 -11.67
C GLY A 28 -5.88 -26.14 -11.00
N ILE A 29 -5.59 -24.87 -10.69
CA ILE A 29 -6.54 -23.93 -10.10
C ILE A 29 -7.27 -23.18 -11.23
N GLU A 30 -8.59 -23.20 -11.21
CA GLU A 30 -9.41 -22.48 -12.19
C GLU A 30 -9.17 -20.96 -12.11
N ARG A 31 -8.97 -20.32 -13.27
CA ARG A 31 -8.75 -18.89 -13.34
C ARG A 31 -10.06 -18.14 -13.04
N PRO A 32 -10.04 -17.13 -12.15
CA PRO A 32 -11.25 -16.41 -11.79
C PRO A 32 -11.79 -15.60 -12.96
N THR A 33 -13.10 -15.65 -13.18
CA THR A 33 -13.79 -14.90 -14.24
C THR A 33 -13.70 -13.39 -14.00
N SER A 34 -13.45 -12.62 -15.06
CA SER A 34 -13.38 -11.15 -15.01
C SER A 34 -14.74 -10.48 -14.77
N ASN A 35 -15.83 -11.09 -15.26
CA ASN A 35 -17.17 -10.50 -15.29
C ASN A 35 -18.04 -10.82 -14.06
N TYR A 36 -17.49 -10.66 -12.85
CA TYR A 36 -18.25 -10.88 -11.63
C TYR A 36 -19.05 -9.64 -11.20
N LEU A 37 -20.33 -9.83 -10.87
CA LEU A 37 -21.24 -8.77 -10.42
C LEU A 37 -20.63 -7.91 -9.30
N VAL A 38 -20.72 -6.58 -9.47
CA VAL A 38 -20.14 -5.61 -8.52
C VAL A 38 -21.12 -5.31 -7.39
N TYR A 39 -22.42 -5.30 -7.69
CA TYR A 39 -23.49 -5.07 -6.74
C TYR A 39 -24.78 -5.76 -7.18
N GLN A 40 -25.70 -5.91 -6.24
CA GLN A 40 -27.08 -6.32 -6.48
C GLN A 40 -28.00 -5.22 -5.95
N GLU A 41 -29.03 -4.87 -6.72
CA GLU A 41 -30.09 -3.98 -6.23
C GLU A 41 -30.94 -4.72 -5.18
N SER A 42 -31.28 -4.05 -4.09
CA SER A 42 -32.14 -4.59 -3.03
C SER A 42 -33.13 -3.54 -2.56
N THR A 43 -34.15 -3.96 -1.81
CA THR A 43 -35.19 -3.08 -1.26
C THR A 43 -34.62 -1.99 -0.32
N THR A 44 -33.45 -2.23 0.26
CA THR A 44 -32.73 -1.28 1.13
C THR A 44 -31.62 -0.51 0.41
N GLY A 45 -31.55 -0.59 -0.93
CA GLY A 45 -30.52 0.02 -1.78
C GLY A 45 -29.47 -0.97 -2.31
N ARG A 46 -28.37 -0.46 -2.85
CA ARG A 46 -27.32 -1.30 -3.47
C ARG A 46 -26.53 -2.09 -2.43
N LYS A 47 -26.48 -3.41 -2.62
CA LYS A 47 -25.62 -4.33 -1.88
C LYS A 47 -24.38 -4.66 -2.69
N TYR A 48 -23.21 -4.20 -2.25
CA TYR A 48 -21.95 -4.46 -2.94
C TYR A 48 -21.43 -5.87 -2.68
N LEU A 49 -20.91 -6.50 -3.72
CA LEU A 49 -20.42 -7.88 -3.72
C LEU A 49 -18.90 -7.90 -3.93
N LEU A 50 -18.21 -8.82 -3.26
CA LEU A 50 -16.81 -9.13 -3.54
C LEU A 50 -16.73 -10.13 -4.69
N ASN A 51 -15.68 -10.08 -5.49
CA ASN A 51 -15.39 -11.14 -6.46
C ASN A 51 -15.00 -12.42 -5.71
N LYS A 52 -15.99 -13.28 -5.46
CA LYS A 52 -15.83 -14.54 -4.72
C LYS A 52 -15.01 -15.58 -5.47
N PRO A 53 -15.19 -15.80 -6.79
CA PRO A 53 -14.29 -16.67 -7.56
C PRO A 53 -12.83 -16.25 -7.43
N LYS A 54 -12.54 -14.95 -7.51
CA LYS A 54 -11.17 -14.42 -7.34
C LYS A 54 -10.63 -14.64 -5.94
N GLN A 55 -11.43 -14.40 -4.90
CA GLN A 55 -11.05 -14.69 -3.52
C GLN A 55 -10.71 -16.19 -3.36
N CYS A 56 -11.57 -17.08 -3.86
CA CYS A 56 -11.41 -18.53 -3.76
C CYS A 56 -10.11 -18.98 -4.46
N ALA A 57 -9.91 -18.60 -5.72
CA ALA A 57 -8.73 -18.98 -6.48
C ALA A 57 -7.43 -18.48 -5.84
N LEU A 58 -7.40 -17.23 -5.34
CA LEU A 58 -6.22 -16.69 -4.65
C LEU A 58 -5.97 -17.36 -3.30
N SER A 59 -7.03 -17.74 -2.58
CA SER A 59 -6.91 -18.46 -1.30
C SER A 59 -6.36 -19.86 -1.52
N GLU A 60 -6.88 -20.56 -2.53
CA GLU A 60 -6.37 -21.89 -2.91
C GLU A 60 -4.91 -21.82 -3.36
N LEU A 61 -4.55 -20.81 -4.16
CA LEU A 61 -3.18 -20.57 -4.56
C LEU A 61 -2.28 -20.33 -3.33
N ALA A 62 -2.73 -19.54 -2.35
CA ALA A 62 -1.99 -19.30 -1.13
C ALA A 62 -1.79 -20.59 -0.30
N ARG A 63 -2.78 -21.50 -0.26
CA ARG A 63 -2.66 -22.80 0.43
C ARG A 63 -1.64 -23.74 -0.24
N ARG A 64 -1.59 -23.73 -1.57
CA ARG A 64 -0.71 -24.62 -2.35
C ARG A 64 0.71 -24.08 -2.54
N CYS A 65 0.95 -22.83 -2.16
CA CYS A 65 2.27 -22.20 -2.24
C CYS A 65 2.93 -22.14 -0.87
N ILE A 66 4.27 -22.15 -0.87
CA ILE A 66 5.03 -21.70 0.29
C ILE A 66 4.71 -20.21 0.51
N PRO A 67 4.47 -19.76 1.76
CA PRO A 67 4.06 -18.38 2.03
C PRO A 67 4.97 -17.30 1.42
N SER A 68 6.29 -17.49 1.45
CA SER A 68 7.25 -16.57 0.83
C SER A 68 7.05 -16.48 -0.68
N THR A 69 6.97 -17.61 -1.39
CA THR A 69 6.73 -17.66 -2.84
C THR A 69 5.40 -17.00 -3.23
N PHE A 70 4.35 -17.21 -2.43
CA PHE A 70 3.06 -16.55 -2.66
C PHE A 70 3.18 -15.02 -2.51
N VAL A 71 3.79 -14.55 -1.43
CA VAL A 71 4.01 -13.12 -1.17
C VAL A 71 4.87 -12.49 -2.26
N GLU A 72 5.96 -13.15 -2.66
CA GLU A 72 6.84 -12.71 -3.73
C GLU A 72 6.07 -12.53 -5.04
N MET A 73 5.30 -13.54 -5.44
CA MET A 73 4.48 -13.52 -6.65
C MET A 73 3.44 -12.39 -6.61
N VAL A 74 2.71 -12.22 -5.51
CA VAL A 74 1.70 -11.15 -5.38
C VAL A 74 2.32 -9.75 -5.35
N ARG A 75 3.56 -9.62 -4.84
CA ARG A 75 4.27 -8.35 -4.82
C ARG A 75 4.96 -8.03 -6.15
N GLY A 76 4.99 -8.97 -7.11
CA GLY A 76 5.81 -8.83 -8.32
C GLY A 76 7.30 -8.78 -7.96
N GLN A 77 7.70 -9.56 -6.97
CA GLN A 77 9.06 -9.63 -6.46
C GLN A 77 9.97 -10.31 -7.49
N THR A 78 11.14 -9.73 -7.73
CA THR A 78 12.18 -10.27 -8.61
C THR A 78 13.49 -10.46 -7.84
N ALA A 79 14.40 -11.30 -8.34
CA ALA A 79 15.71 -11.52 -7.72
C ALA A 79 16.49 -10.20 -7.49
N HIS A 80 16.37 -9.25 -8.40
CA HIS A 80 17.08 -7.97 -8.36
C HIS A 80 16.32 -6.85 -7.64
N GLY A 81 15.12 -7.12 -7.12
CA GLY A 81 14.21 -6.08 -6.68
C GLY A 81 13.63 -6.31 -5.31
N TYR A 82 14.33 -6.86 -4.31
CA TYR A 82 13.78 -7.22 -2.98
C TYR A 82 13.35 -6.07 -2.06
N HIS A 83 13.52 -4.83 -2.52
CA HIS A 83 13.17 -3.67 -1.73
C HIS A 83 11.67 -3.64 -1.32
N PRO A 84 11.35 -3.19 -0.08
CA PRO A 84 9.99 -3.27 0.48
C PRO A 84 8.95 -2.48 -0.32
N ASN A 85 9.27 -1.24 -0.71
CA ASN A 85 8.35 -0.36 -1.42
C ASN A 85 8.79 -0.19 -2.88
N LYS A 86 8.04 -0.77 -3.83
CA LYS A 86 8.34 -0.73 -5.27
C LYS A 86 8.31 0.69 -5.88
N SER A 87 7.63 1.61 -5.20
CA SER A 87 7.57 3.02 -5.59
C SER A 87 8.84 3.77 -5.18
N LEU A 88 9.54 3.33 -4.13
CA LEU A 88 10.82 3.91 -3.72
C LEU A 88 11.94 3.23 -4.52
N VAL A 89 12.48 3.95 -5.51
CA VAL A 89 13.59 3.49 -6.34
C VAL A 89 14.85 4.20 -5.85
N PRO A 90 15.77 3.53 -5.15
CA PRO A 90 16.95 4.18 -4.55
C PRO A 90 17.77 5.00 -5.55
N GLU A 91 17.89 4.54 -6.78
CA GLU A 91 18.64 5.22 -7.84
C GLU A 91 17.98 6.54 -8.27
N VAL A 92 16.65 6.58 -8.26
CA VAL A 92 15.88 7.81 -8.55
C VAL A 92 15.95 8.74 -7.35
N LEU A 93 15.81 8.20 -6.13
CA LEU A 93 15.91 8.97 -4.89
C LEU A 93 17.29 9.61 -4.73
N ALA A 94 18.37 8.90 -5.05
CA ALA A 94 19.73 9.42 -4.98
C ALA A 94 19.94 10.62 -5.91
N LYS A 95 19.37 10.57 -7.12
CA LYS A 95 19.44 11.68 -8.07
C LYS A 95 18.59 12.87 -7.62
N LEU A 96 17.33 12.62 -7.29
CA LEU A 96 16.36 13.68 -6.99
C LEU A 96 16.52 14.29 -5.59
N GLY A 97 17.08 13.54 -4.65
CA GLY A 97 17.30 13.99 -3.28
C GLY A 97 18.68 14.59 -3.05
N THR A 98 19.44 14.92 -4.09
CA THR A 98 20.75 15.59 -3.95
C THR A 98 20.60 16.87 -3.13
N GLY A 99 21.37 17.00 -2.05
CA GLY A 99 21.28 18.14 -1.11
C GLY A 99 20.24 17.98 0.00
N TYR A 100 19.42 16.92 0.00
CA TYR A 100 18.51 16.63 1.10
C TYR A 100 19.29 16.07 2.31
N GLN A 101 19.17 16.74 3.46
CA GLN A 101 19.91 16.41 4.68
C GLN A 101 19.72 14.96 5.17
N HIS A 102 18.61 14.31 4.84
CA HIS A 102 18.31 12.94 5.26
C HIS A 102 18.26 11.97 4.07
N LEU A 103 18.98 12.28 2.98
CA LEU A 103 19.01 11.41 1.80
C LEU A 103 19.43 9.99 2.14
N ASP A 104 20.47 9.79 2.94
CA ASP A 104 20.96 8.46 3.31
C ASP A 104 19.89 7.64 4.04
N ASN A 105 19.15 8.27 4.95
CA ASN A 105 18.02 7.63 5.64
C ASN A 105 16.90 7.26 4.68
N LEU A 106 16.59 8.14 3.72
CA LEU A 106 15.58 7.89 2.70
C LEU A 106 15.99 6.75 1.75
N LEU A 107 17.28 6.66 1.41
CA LEU A 107 17.84 5.56 0.61
C LEU A 107 17.80 4.24 1.39
N MET A 108 18.15 4.25 2.68
CA MET A 108 18.05 3.10 3.57
C MET A 108 16.60 2.61 3.67
N ILE A 109 15.64 3.51 3.90
CA ILE A 109 14.20 3.17 3.88
C ILE A 109 13.78 2.59 2.52
N GLY A 110 14.27 3.18 1.43
CA GLY A 110 13.99 2.69 0.08
C GLY A 110 14.52 1.27 -0.16
N ARG A 111 15.68 0.91 0.41
CA ARG A 111 16.35 -0.39 0.22
C ARG A 111 15.83 -1.47 1.18
N GLU A 112 15.75 -1.14 2.46
CA GLU A 112 15.57 -2.09 3.56
C GLU A 112 14.20 -1.94 4.23
N GLY A 113 13.51 -0.82 4.00
CA GLY A 113 12.26 -0.49 4.67
C GLY A 113 12.47 0.38 5.90
N GLY A 114 11.37 0.80 6.51
CA GLY A 114 11.42 1.56 7.76
C GLY A 114 11.83 0.65 8.92
N SER A 115 12.93 0.98 9.57
CA SER A 115 13.33 0.40 10.86
C SER A 115 13.06 1.42 11.95
N VAL A 116 12.53 0.96 13.08
CA VAL A 116 12.28 1.79 14.26
C VAL A 116 12.88 1.12 15.48
N TYR A 117 13.45 1.93 16.37
CA TYR A 117 13.88 1.44 17.67
C TYR A 117 12.67 1.31 18.59
N LEU A 118 12.58 0.19 19.30
CA LEU A 118 11.52 -0.06 20.25
C LEU A 118 12.09 0.06 21.68
N LYS A 119 11.45 0.86 22.53
CA LYS A 119 11.76 1.00 23.96
C LYS A 119 11.54 -0.29 24.74
N LYS A 120 10.59 -1.10 24.28
CA LYS A 120 10.23 -2.40 24.85
C LYS A 120 9.81 -3.35 23.73
N THR A 121 10.00 -4.65 23.95
CA THR A 121 9.49 -5.67 23.03
C THR A 121 7.96 -5.71 23.11
N PRO A 122 7.23 -5.57 22.00
CA PRO A 122 5.78 -5.69 22.00
C PRO A 122 5.37 -7.10 22.47
N PRO A 123 4.35 -7.22 23.31
CA PRO A 123 3.89 -8.51 23.79
C PRO A 123 3.40 -9.37 22.62
N ARG A 124 3.67 -10.68 22.68
CA ARG A 124 3.17 -11.62 21.68
C ARG A 124 1.67 -11.78 21.88
N GLN A 125 0.91 -11.42 20.84
CA GLN A 125 -0.52 -11.54 20.84
C GLN A 125 -0.96 -13.01 20.73
N GLN A 126 -1.47 -13.57 21.82
CA GLN A 126 -1.96 -14.95 21.87
C GLN A 126 -3.43 -15.10 21.44
N LEU A 127 -4.23 -14.04 21.60
CA LEU A 127 -5.66 -14.03 21.27
C LEU A 127 -5.99 -12.88 20.31
N CYS A 128 -6.93 -13.13 19.41
CA CYS A 128 -7.49 -12.08 18.55
C CYS A 128 -8.47 -11.22 19.36
N PRO A 129 -8.26 -9.89 19.47
CA PRO A 129 -9.15 -9.01 20.22
C PRO A 129 -10.51 -8.89 19.54
N PRO A 130 -11.59 -8.70 20.31
CA PRO A 130 -12.95 -8.66 19.79
C PRO A 130 -13.18 -7.43 18.91
N ASN A 131 -13.40 -7.61 17.60
CA ASN A 131 -13.55 -6.52 16.60
C ASN A 131 -14.41 -5.33 17.11
N HIS A 132 -14.03 -4.11 16.75
CA HIS A 132 -14.84 -2.94 17.07
C HIS A 132 -16.12 -2.99 16.22
N GLY A 133 -17.29 -2.79 16.83
CA GLY A 133 -18.59 -2.96 16.17
C GLY A 133 -18.77 -2.10 14.91
N SER A 134 -18.06 -0.97 14.83
CA SER A 134 -18.12 -0.04 13.68
C SER A 134 -17.76 -0.66 12.33
N GLY A 135 -17.01 -1.77 12.29
CA GLY A 135 -16.74 -2.51 11.07
C GLY A 135 -17.97 -3.25 10.54
N SER A 136 -18.76 -3.82 11.45
CA SER A 136 -20.00 -4.55 11.14
C SER A 136 -21.06 -3.60 10.59
N ASP A 137 -21.21 -2.43 11.20
CA ASP A 137 -22.20 -1.40 10.79
C ASP A 137 -21.94 -0.86 9.38
N ARG A 138 -20.68 -0.92 8.91
CA ARG A 138 -20.24 -0.34 7.64
C ARG A 138 -19.88 -1.39 6.58
N VAL A 139 -20.24 -2.66 6.80
CA VAL A 139 -19.79 -3.79 5.95
C VAL A 139 -20.08 -3.58 4.46
N ASN A 140 -21.22 -2.97 4.11
CA ASN A 140 -21.58 -2.73 2.70
C ASN A 140 -20.65 -1.69 2.04
N ILE A 141 -20.29 -0.63 2.77
CA ILE A 141 -19.34 0.39 2.30
C ILE A 141 -17.91 -0.17 2.23
N LEU A 142 -17.54 -1.02 3.19
CA LEU A 142 -16.26 -1.71 3.13
C LEU A 142 -16.18 -2.65 1.92
N ARG A 143 -17.23 -3.42 1.63
CA ARG A 143 -17.31 -4.23 0.41
C ARG A 143 -17.19 -3.38 -0.85
N LYS A 144 -17.86 -2.23 -0.92
CA LYS A 144 -17.74 -1.28 -2.04
C LYS A 144 -16.28 -0.88 -2.29
N LYS A 145 -15.57 -0.49 -1.23
CA LYS A 145 -14.17 -0.03 -1.31
C LYS A 145 -13.23 -1.17 -1.68
N ILE A 146 -13.34 -2.31 -1.00
CA ILE A 146 -12.55 -3.50 -1.29
C ILE A 146 -12.79 -3.95 -2.74
N ARG A 147 -14.05 -4.00 -3.19
CA ARG A 147 -14.37 -4.42 -4.56
C ARG A 147 -13.74 -3.52 -5.61
N LYS A 148 -13.72 -2.19 -5.38
CA LYS A 148 -13.05 -1.21 -6.25
C LYS A 148 -11.55 -1.47 -6.36
N GLU A 149 -10.93 -1.99 -5.29
CA GLU A 149 -9.49 -2.20 -5.20
C GLU A 149 -9.09 -3.69 -5.27
N GLN A 150 -10.01 -4.61 -5.52
CA GLN A 150 -9.76 -6.06 -5.46
C GLN A 150 -8.76 -6.55 -6.53
N ASP A 151 -8.37 -5.68 -7.47
CA ASP A 151 -7.29 -5.90 -8.44
C ASP A 151 -5.92 -5.41 -7.95
N ALA A 152 -5.90 -4.61 -6.90
CA ALA A 152 -4.71 -4.08 -6.24
C ALA A 152 -4.49 -4.67 -4.84
N CYS A 153 -5.53 -5.19 -4.18
CA CYS A 153 -5.47 -5.78 -2.84
C CYS A 153 -5.75 -7.30 -2.85
N LEU A 154 -5.24 -8.00 -1.83
CA LEU A 154 -5.55 -9.40 -1.58
C LEU A 154 -6.82 -9.51 -0.74
N VAL A 155 -7.76 -10.32 -1.22
CA VAL A 155 -8.92 -10.77 -0.46
C VAL A 155 -8.83 -12.28 -0.39
N LEU A 156 -8.57 -12.80 0.81
CA LEU A 156 -8.33 -14.21 1.07
C LEU A 156 -9.34 -14.74 2.08
N ASP A 157 -9.44 -16.06 2.17
CA ASP A 157 -10.24 -16.75 3.18
C ASP A 157 -9.66 -16.54 4.58
N ASP A 158 -10.56 -16.47 5.56
CA ASP A 158 -10.23 -16.10 6.95
C ASP A 158 -9.26 -17.09 7.62
N ASP A 159 -9.37 -18.37 7.27
CA ASP A 159 -8.57 -19.44 7.85
C ASP A 159 -7.08 -19.37 7.48
N LEU A 160 -6.73 -18.70 6.38
CA LEU A 160 -5.33 -18.39 6.04
C LEU A 160 -4.66 -17.43 7.04
N THR A 161 -5.44 -16.72 7.84
CA THR A 161 -4.93 -15.77 8.84
C THR A 161 -4.88 -16.33 10.25
N ARG A 162 -5.58 -17.44 10.53
CA ARG A 162 -5.71 -18.00 11.89
C ARG A 162 -4.42 -18.58 12.47
N ASN A 163 -3.44 -18.92 11.62
CA ASN A 163 -2.15 -19.46 12.04
C ASN A 163 -1.04 -18.40 12.14
N ASN A 164 -1.35 -17.13 11.85
CA ASN A 164 -0.37 -16.04 11.91
C ASN A 164 -0.43 -15.33 13.26
N HIS A 165 0.69 -15.33 13.99
CA HIS A 165 0.86 -14.74 15.33
C HIS A 165 0.70 -13.21 15.43
N GLN A 166 0.29 -12.55 14.34
CA GLN A 166 -0.01 -11.13 14.28
C GLN A 166 -1.49 -11.00 13.89
N HIS A 167 -2.36 -10.97 14.89
CA HIS A 167 -3.80 -10.89 14.66
C HIS A 167 -4.19 -9.42 14.44
N VAL A 168 -4.49 -9.09 13.19
CA VAL A 168 -4.79 -7.72 12.75
C VAL A 168 -6.24 -7.36 13.06
N ARG A 169 -6.46 -6.42 13.99
CA ARG A 169 -7.77 -5.80 14.21
C ARG A 169 -8.07 -4.78 13.10
N ARG A 170 -9.30 -4.80 12.60
CA ARG A 170 -9.81 -3.84 11.62
C ARG A 170 -10.79 -2.89 12.29
N CYS A 171 -10.36 -1.68 12.65
CA CYS A 171 -11.22 -0.65 13.21
C CYS A 171 -11.81 0.23 12.10
N GLY A 172 -13.13 0.32 12.01
CA GLY A 172 -13.79 1.30 11.15
C GLY A 172 -13.66 2.71 11.73
N GLN A 173 -12.79 3.58 11.17
CA GLN A 173 -12.77 5.01 11.49
C GLN A 173 -13.70 5.77 10.54
N GLY A 174 -14.48 6.70 11.09
CA GLY A 174 -15.29 7.62 10.30
C GLY A 174 -15.99 8.68 11.13
N GLY A 175 -15.74 9.95 10.82
CA GLY A 175 -16.74 11.00 11.01
C GLY A 175 -17.78 10.91 9.89
N ASN A 176 -19.06 11.12 10.23
CA ASN A 176 -20.26 11.08 9.38
C ASN A 176 -20.93 9.69 9.15
N ASN A 177 -22.15 9.76 8.58
CA ASN A 177 -23.11 8.67 8.35
C ASN A 177 -22.47 7.38 7.81
N ALA A 178 -22.83 6.24 8.41
CA ALA A 178 -22.34 4.89 8.10
C ALA A 178 -22.56 4.46 6.64
N SER A 179 -23.51 5.08 5.95
CA SER A 179 -23.83 4.85 4.54
C SER A 179 -22.94 5.60 3.55
N ILE A 180 -22.13 6.57 3.99
CA ILE A 180 -21.40 7.49 3.08
C ILE A 180 -19.90 7.21 3.11
N SER A 181 -19.33 6.97 4.29
CA SER A 181 -17.89 6.82 4.46
C SER A 181 -17.56 5.77 5.53
N GLY A 182 -16.32 5.31 5.51
CA GLY A 182 -15.79 4.33 6.46
C GLY A 182 -14.41 3.89 5.98
N ARG A 183 -13.42 3.90 6.86
CA ARG A 183 -12.09 3.37 6.59
C ARG A 183 -11.82 2.28 7.60
N VAL A 184 -11.24 1.18 7.17
CA VAL A 184 -10.67 0.22 8.11
C VAL A 184 -9.24 0.64 8.37
N ILE A 185 -8.91 0.84 9.64
CA ILE A 185 -7.55 1.01 10.11
C ILE A 185 -7.13 -0.29 10.78
N GLN A 186 -5.91 -0.71 10.49
CA GLN A 186 -5.24 -1.74 11.27
C GLN A 186 -4.86 -1.12 12.60
N ASP A 187 -5.66 -1.39 13.62
CA ASP A 187 -5.38 -0.92 14.97
C ASP A 187 -4.52 -1.97 15.65
N LEU A 188 -3.25 -1.64 15.86
CA LEU A 188 -2.21 -2.53 16.39
C LEU A 188 -2.21 -2.62 17.92
N SER A 189 -3.19 -2.02 18.58
CA SER A 189 -3.29 -2.01 20.04
C SER A 189 -3.91 -3.33 20.55
N TYR A 190 -3.07 -4.33 20.80
CA TYR A 190 -3.44 -5.40 21.73
C TYR A 190 -2.22 -5.95 22.49
N PRO A 191 -2.22 -5.90 23.83
CA PRO A 191 -3.20 -5.24 24.70
C PRO A 191 -3.17 -3.70 24.51
N GLU A 192 -4.16 -3.01 25.08
CA GLU A 192 -4.25 -1.55 25.04
C GLU A 192 -3.02 -0.93 25.73
N GLY A 193 -2.41 0.09 25.11
CA GLY A 193 -1.19 0.73 25.60
C GLY A 193 0.13 0.01 25.25
N ASP A 194 0.07 -1.09 24.51
CA ASP A 194 1.22 -1.87 24.04
C ASP A 194 1.28 -1.97 22.51
N SER A 195 0.75 -0.97 21.80
CA SER A 195 0.86 -0.94 20.35
C SER A 195 2.33 -0.79 19.92
N ILE A 196 2.63 -1.11 18.65
CA ILE A 196 3.95 -0.82 18.07
C ILE A 196 4.31 0.66 18.25
N ASN A 197 3.33 1.55 18.11
CA ASN A 197 3.54 2.98 18.32
C ASN A 197 3.92 3.29 19.78
N ASP A 198 3.24 2.69 20.76
CA ASP A 198 3.55 2.88 22.20
C ASP A 198 4.91 2.30 22.57
N CYS A 199 5.32 1.22 21.89
CA CYS A 199 6.63 0.60 22.04
C CYS A 199 7.73 1.38 21.32
N THR A 200 7.41 2.28 20.39
CA THR A 200 8.41 2.98 19.55
C THR A 200 9.15 4.04 20.36
N ASP A 201 10.46 4.09 20.20
CA ASP A 201 11.25 5.20 20.68
C ASP A 201 11.10 6.41 19.76
N HIS A 202 10.11 7.27 20.06
CA HIS A 202 9.88 8.52 19.34
C HIS A 202 11.10 9.47 19.35
N GLY A 203 12.05 9.33 20.27
CA GLY A 203 13.29 10.10 20.25
C GLY A 203 14.23 9.69 19.11
N SER A 204 14.15 8.42 18.68
CA SER A 204 14.95 7.87 17.58
C SER A 204 14.36 8.17 16.19
N VAL A 205 13.10 8.61 16.13
CA VAL A 205 12.41 8.88 14.86
C VAL A 205 12.75 10.30 14.39
N ILE A 206 13.29 10.41 13.18
CA ILE A 206 13.54 11.70 12.53
C ILE A 206 12.22 12.45 12.40
N LYS A 207 12.12 13.62 13.02
CA LYS A 207 10.91 14.44 12.92
C LYS A 207 10.87 15.10 11.54
N PRO A 208 9.76 14.98 10.80
CA PRO A 208 9.64 15.66 9.53
C PRO A 208 9.59 17.17 9.78
N GLU A 209 10.43 17.91 9.07
CA GLU A 209 10.30 19.35 8.94
C GLU A 209 9.38 19.63 7.75
N TYR A 210 8.30 20.36 8.00
CA TYR A 210 7.37 20.76 6.96
C TYR A 210 7.58 22.24 6.66
N SER A 211 8.02 22.53 5.44
CA SER A 211 7.95 23.89 4.89
C SER A 211 6.50 24.33 4.79
N HIS A 212 6.27 25.64 4.97
CA HIS A 212 4.96 26.22 4.72
C HIS A 212 4.58 26.03 3.23
N CYS A 213 3.29 25.92 2.92
CA CYS A 213 2.84 25.70 1.55
C CYS A 213 3.31 26.79 0.57
N ASP A 214 3.55 28.01 1.07
CA ASP A 214 4.02 29.14 0.29
C ASP A 214 5.48 28.99 -0.17
N GLU A 215 6.33 28.33 0.62
CA GLU A 215 7.70 28.03 0.22
C GLU A 215 7.71 27.01 -0.92
N VAL A 216 6.87 25.97 -0.80
CA VAL A 216 6.68 24.97 -1.85
C VAL A 216 6.15 25.64 -3.13
N ALA A 217 5.16 26.53 -3.01
CA ALA A 217 4.60 27.26 -4.14
C ALA A 217 5.64 28.17 -4.81
N THR A 218 6.42 28.90 -4.00
CA THR A 218 7.53 29.74 -4.47
C THR A 218 8.54 28.92 -5.26
N GLU A 219 8.93 27.76 -4.76
CA GLU A 219 9.89 26.89 -5.41
C GLU A 219 9.37 26.32 -6.75
N ILE A 220 8.09 25.92 -6.80
CA ILE A 220 7.44 25.50 -8.04
C ILE A 220 7.46 26.62 -9.08
N LEU A 221 7.14 27.85 -8.67
CA LEU A 221 7.14 29.01 -9.54
C LEU A 221 8.55 29.38 -10.01
N ARG A 222 9.56 29.25 -9.13
CA ARG A 222 10.98 29.42 -9.48
C ARG A 222 11.41 28.42 -10.54
N ALA A 223 11.18 27.12 -10.31
CA ALA A 223 11.52 26.05 -11.24
C ALA A 223 10.85 26.22 -12.61
N ARG A 224 9.59 26.69 -12.64
CA ARG A 224 8.89 26.99 -13.90
C ARG A 224 9.50 28.16 -14.67
N ARG A 225 10.02 29.17 -13.97
CA ARG A 225 10.69 30.32 -14.61
C ARG A 225 12.05 29.93 -15.18
N GLU A 226 12.82 29.15 -14.44
CA GLU A 226 14.14 28.68 -14.88
C GLU A 226 14.06 27.65 -16.00
N HIS A 227 12.96 26.89 -16.07
CA HIS A 227 12.76 25.84 -17.07
C HIS A 227 11.36 25.93 -17.71
N PRO A 228 11.08 26.95 -18.55
CA PRO A 228 9.74 27.24 -19.07
C PRO A 228 9.17 26.14 -19.98
N HIS A 229 10.03 25.32 -20.57
CA HIS A 229 9.63 24.19 -21.41
C HIS A 229 9.63 22.85 -20.66
N ALA A 230 10.07 22.83 -19.40
CA ALA A 230 10.05 21.63 -18.58
C ALA A 230 8.75 21.52 -17.79
N LYS A 231 8.27 20.29 -17.64
CA LYS A 231 7.14 20.00 -16.75
C LYS A 231 7.66 19.92 -15.31
N VAL A 232 7.27 20.86 -14.47
CA VAL A 232 7.52 20.80 -13.02
C VAL A 232 6.49 19.85 -12.40
N GLU A 233 6.97 18.76 -11.79
CA GLU A 233 6.12 17.80 -11.07
C GLU A 233 6.52 17.74 -9.60
N ILE A 234 5.52 17.64 -8.73
CA ILE A 234 5.69 17.38 -7.30
C ILE A 234 5.71 15.87 -7.08
N THR A 235 6.80 15.34 -6.55
CA THR A 235 6.83 13.97 -6.07
C THR A 235 6.44 13.94 -4.60
N ALA A 236 5.24 13.47 -4.31
CA ALA A 236 4.83 13.12 -2.96
C ALA A 236 5.26 11.67 -2.67
N LEU A 237 6.28 11.49 -1.85
CA LEU A 237 6.57 10.15 -1.33
C LEU A 237 5.51 9.83 -0.26
N ALA A 238 4.47 9.10 -0.64
CA ALA A 238 3.58 8.50 0.35
C ALA A 238 4.26 7.25 0.93
N VAL A 239 5.26 7.45 1.76
CA VAL A 239 5.44 6.51 2.88
C VAL A 239 4.35 6.94 3.84
N HIS A 240 3.43 6.07 4.24
CA HIS A 240 2.51 6.38 5.34
C HIS A 240 3.41 6.86 6.50
N PHE A 241 3.40 8.18 6.77
CA PHE A 241 4.27 9.01 7.62
C PHE A 241 5.37 9.94 7.07
N PHE A 242 5.83 9.91 5.81
CA PHE A 242 6.88 10.88 5.38
C PHE A 242 6.72 11.34 3.94
N LEU A 243 6.02 12.46 3.76
CA LEU A 243 5.93 13.21 2.52
C LEU A 243 7.16 14.10 2.38
N VAL A 244 8.22 13.57 1.75
CA VAL A 244 9.32 14.40 1.22
C VAL A 244 8.91 14.86 -0.18
N LEU A 245 8.78 16.19 -0.36
CA LEU A 245 8.63 16.83 -1.66
C LEU A 245 10.02 17.09 -2.24
N ASN A 246 10.31 16.56 -3.42
CA ASN A 246 11.37 17.09 -4.29
C ASN A 246 10.79 17.30 -5.70
N ALA A 247 11.02 18.50 -6.25
CA ALA A 247 10.64 18.86 -7.60
C ALA A 247 11.70 18.33 -8.58
N ALA A 248 11.30 17.43 -9.47
CA ALA A 248 12.19 16.87 -10.49
C ALA A 248 11.94 17.56 -11.83
N LEU A 249 13.00 18.13 -12.42
CA LEU A 249 13.02 18.62 -13.79
C LEU A 249 13.44 17.47 -14.71
N VAL A 250 12.57 17.07 -15.64
CA VAL A 250 12.91 16.07 -16.67
C VAL A 250 13.05 16.79 -18.02
N GLY A 251 14.27 16.78 -18.56
CA GLY A 251 14.56 17.20 -19.93
C GLY A 251 14.14 16.11 -20.93
N SER A 252 13.33 16.49 -21.90
CA SER A 252 13.02 15.67 -23.07
C SER A 252 14.21 15.72 -24.03
N ASN A 253 15.00 14.64 -24.11
CA ASN A 253 15.88 14.44 -25.25
C ASN A 253 15.04 13.87 -26.39
N ASN A 254 14.75 14.72 -27.38
CA ASN A 254 14.38 14.29 -28.72
C ASN A 254 15.59 13.58 -29.33
N TYR A 255 15.41 12.33 -29.73
CA TYR A 255 16.25 11.73 -30.77
C TYR A 255 15.45 11.74 -32.07
N SER A 256 16.07 12.36 -33.07
CA SER A 256 15.65 12.54 -34.44
C SER A 256 15.25 11.26 -35.16
#